data_AF-A0ABD2N0J2-F1
#
_entry.id   AF-A0ABD2N0J2-F1
#
_cell.length_a   1.000
_cell.length_b   1.000
_cell.length_c   1.000
_cell.angle_alpha   90.00
_cell.angle_beta   90.00
_cell.angle_gamma   90.00
#
_symmetry.space_group_name_H-M   'P 1'
#
loop_
_entity.id
_entity.type
_entity.pdbx_description
1 polymer ?
#
loop_
_entity_poly.entity_id
_entity_poly.type
_entity_poly.pdbx_seq_one_letter_code
_entity_poly.pdbx_strand_id
1 'polypeptide(L)'
;MELFPTSEQLSELFQCLIKDTLALTKPLKLLHNSRVNKFETKCITTYLTQEFVDKLLENINSHVKDIYKSVMRYLKNLNEDLKDIYVKITDCTCVSDLKFEIGCEEIRYYSVYYSRVSLIPEYEFFDMGILMLANFISKLKKSILSIKNNLFDALAAQNYWEMEDIQESFDIIKTRVEIIPITTEQTIETGKYMTWVKAEFIQEASERIAESVLQLASLLEIGILKEDHLALNINVIKELGEIEPLVDENLAMFEQLKFEAEEKLQKHIENVNELTRDVHPILCLLDDMDDILRIRQYLGKINQHLLKIKSIESQISWINDEEVSLSFPKSSYPEFEALKDYVYPFFHLMKLSLDVQRNVSVWLDGQFDLQSYDETKLKIEGYHKELTEIQKDYRKKLRQAQDENLTMRFKGTVDDPDILNWPAPLKICAKTMKLVEDFQPCISLMKIVCNPSLRIRHWKEMSSIAKIDLLPNAGSTLRKLMTYDLKPFLNPLEIISQGASQEQELLEVINAMKEKWLVITLDGESYEETEYLFFKNLNFIIRFCDENIEKIFIISRSAFVAPHKDKIEQFKNDLLKLKDILVIYEMFQDKFFHILRFSFYKNKSRKLARNASV
;
A
#
# COMPACT_ATOMS: atom_id res chain seq x y z
N MET A 1 10.67 62.43 28.63
CA MET A 1 11.16 63.65 27.95
C MET A 1 12.45 64.06 28.63
N GLU A 2 13.49 64.41 27.88
CA GLU A 2 14.75 64.93 28.44
C GLU A 2 14.87 66.41 28.10
N LEU A 3 15.02 67.26 29.12
CA LEU A 3 15.18 68.71 28.96
C LEU A 3 16.67 69.04 28.85
N PHE A 4 17.03 69.83 27.84
CA PHE A 4 18.40 70.32 27.65
C PHE A 4 18.40 71.83 27.38
N PRO A 5 19.22 72.63 28.09
CA PRO A 5 20.06 72.26 29.24
C PRO A 5 19.24 71.97 30.50
N THR A 6 19.77 71.16 31.42
CA THR A 6 19.13 70.95 32.74
C THR A 6 19.37 72.14 33.67
N SER A 7 18.58 72.25 34.75
CA SER A 7 18.80 73.30 35.77
C SER A 7 20.20 73.25 36.36
N GLU A 8 20.79 72.06 36.49
CA GLU A 8 22.13 71.85 37.01
C GLU A 8 23.20 72.32 36.03
N GLN A 9 23.08 71.98 34.75
CA GLN A 9 23.97 72.44 33.69
C GLN A 9 23.95 73.97 33.53
N LEU A 10 22.76 74.58 33.66
CA LEU A 10 22.62 76.03 33.60
C LEU A 10 23.22 76.71 34.86
N SER A 11 23.01 76.11 36.03
CA SER A 11 23.67 76.51 37.27
C SER A 11 25.19 76.46 37.14
N GLU A 12 25.75 75.36 36.64
CA GLU A 12 27.19 75.22 36.38
C GLU A 12 27.73 76.29 35.43
N LEU A 13 26.99 76.61 34.35
CA LEU A 13 27.36 77.69 33.43
C LEU A 13 27.44 79.05 34.14
N PHE A 14 26.45 79.39 34.96
CA PHE A 14 26.49 80.62 35.76
C PHE A 14 27.61 80.61 36.79
N GLN A 15 27.89 79.46 37.42
CA GLN A 15 29.02 79.32 38.34
C GLN A 15 30.37 79.52 37.62
N CYS A 16 30.54 78.96 36.42
CA CYS A 16 31.72 79.18 35.58
C CYS A 16 31.86 80.66 35.21
N LEU A 17 30.80 81.32 34.75
CA LEU A 17 30.81 82.76 34.43
C LEU A 17 31.21 83.63 35.63
N ILE A 18 30.72 83.31 36.83
CA ILE A 18 31.06 84.04 38.05
C ILE A 18 32.52 83.77 38.45
N LYS A 19 32.99 82.53 38.35
CA LYS A 19 34.40 82.20 38.61
C LYS A 19 35.33 82.90 37.61
N ASP A 20 34.96 82.96 36.34
CA ASP A 20 35.75 83.61 35.28
C ASP A 20 35.79 85.13 35.48
N THR A 21 34.66 85.76 35.79
CA THR A 21 34.61 87.19 36.12
C THR A 21 35.41 87.52 37.38
N LEU A 22 35.36 86.67 38.42
CA LEU A 22 36.20 86.82 39.61
C LEU A 22 37.69 86.66 39.29
N ALA A 23 38.07 85.70 38.43
CA ALA A 23 39.45 85.51 37.98
C ALA A 23 39.98 86.74 37.24
N LEU A 24 39.14 87.41 36.45
CA LEU A 24 39.47 88.65 35.73
C LEU A 24 39.70 89.85 36.67
N THR A 25 39.17 89.85 37.90
CA THR A 25 39.37 90.96 38.86
C THR A 25 40.68 90.89 39.63
N LYS A 26 41.29 89.70 39.78
CA LYS A 26 42.56 89.49 40.52
C LYS A 26 43.80 90.21 39.94
N PRO A 27 44.00 90.32 38.61
CA PRO A 27 45.19 90.96 38.04
C PRO A 27 45.07 92.48 37.83
N LEU A 28 44.03 93.16 38.36
CA LEU A 28 43.84 94.60 38.16
C LEU A 28 44.97 95.41 38.81
N LYS A 29 45.85 95.99 37.99
CA LYS A 29 47.01 96.78 38.42
C LYS A 29 46.59 98.20 38.79
N LEU A 30 47.13 98.73 39.89
CA LEU A 30 46.91 100.12 40.31
C LEU A 30 47.48 101.11 39.29
N LEU A 31 46.70 102.13 38.93
CA LEU A 31 47.07 103.19 37.98
C LEU A 31 48.41 103.86 38.33
N HIS A 32 48.74 104.02 39.62
CA HIS A 32 50.01 104.64 40.05
C HIS A 32 51.28 103.83 39.70
N ASN A 33 51.16 102.51 39.50
CA ASN A 33 52.30 101.63 39.18
C ASN A 33 52.68 101.62 37.70
N SER A 34 51.91 102.29 36.84
CA SER A 34 52.20 102.38 35.41
C SER A 34 53.11 103.56 35.03
N ARG A 35 53.44 104.46 35.98
CA ARG A 35 54.20 105.70 35.68
C ARG A 35 55.56 105.87 36.39
N VAL A 36 55.97 105.05 37.38
CA VAL A 36 57.29 105.18 38.06
C VAL A 36 57.94 103.84 38.42
N ASN A 37 59.12 103.55 37.85
CA ASN A 37 59.82 102.25 37.82
C ASN A 37 60.53 101.81 39.13
N LYS A 38 60.13 102.28 40.33
CA LYS A 38 60.83 101.93 41.59
C LYS A 38 59.92 101.52 42.77
N PHE A 39 58.71 101.01 42.50
CA PHE A 39 57.85 100.42 43.53
C PHE A 39 57.47 98.96 43.22
N GLU A 40 57.36 98.14 44.27
CA GLU A 40 56.84 96.76 44.19
C GLU A 40 55.43 96.75 43.58
N THR A 41 55.19 95.83 42.65
CA THR A 41 53.91 95.73 41.93
C THR A 41 52.78 95.32 42.88
N LYS A 42 51.94 96.29 43.26
CA LYS A 42 50.71 96.07 44.04
C LYS A 42 49.48 96.01 43.12
N CYS A 43 48.71 94.93 43.22
CA CYS A 43 47.40 94.77 42.56
C CYS A 43 46.29 95.33 43.47
N ILE A 44 45.15 95.73 42.88
CA ILE A 44 43.95 96.10 43.63
C ILE A 44 43.46 94.84 44.35
N THR A 45 43.53 94.84 45.68
CA THR A 45 42.96 93.77 46.51
C THR A 45 41.45 93.92 46.53
N THR A 46 40.73 93.08 45.79
CA THR A 46 39.28 92.94 45.94
C THR A 46 38.99 92.18 47.24
N TYR A 47 38.44 92.87 48.25
CA TYR A 47 38.00 92.25 49.51
C TYR A 47 36.64 91.55 49.35
N LEU A 48 36.57 90.57 48.44
CA LEU A 48 35.42 89.68 48.34
C LEU A 48 35.73 88.44 49.17
N THR A 49 35.01 88.25 50.28
CA THR A 49 35.14 87.04 51.10
C THR A 49 34.60 85.84 50.34
N GLN A 50 35.20 84.67 50.59
CA GLN A 50 34.73 83.42 49.98
C GLN A 50 33.27 83.13 50.35
N GLU A 51 32.87 83.47 51.58
CA GLU A 51 31.48 83.42 52.05
C GLU A 51 30.50 84.26 51.20
N PHE A 52 30.90 85.43 50.71
CA PHE A 52 30.02 86.27 49.87
C PHE A 52 29.82 85.65 48.48
N VAL A 53 30.89 85.08 47.91
CA VAL A 53 30.84 84.38 46.62
C VAL A 53 29.99 83.11 46.74
N ASP A 54 30.20 82.32 47.79
CA ASP A 54 29.43 81.09 48.04
C ASP A 54 27.94 81.42 48.23
N LYS A 55 27.61 82.48 48.97
CA LYS A 55 26.23 82.94 49.15
C LYS A 55 25.58 83.46 47.86
N LEU A 56 26.36 84.12 46.98
CA LEU A 56 25.89 84.51 45.64
C LEU A 56 25.60 83.29 44.75
N LEU A 57 26.48 82.29 44.76
CA LEU A 57 26.30 81.05 44.00
C LEU A 57 25.10 80.25 44.52
N GLU A 58 24.90 80.19 45.84
CA GLU A 58 23.71 79.59 46.45
C GLU A 58 22.43 80.33 46.05
N ASN A 59 22.44 81.66 46.07
CA ASN A 59 21.29 82.48 45.67
C ASN A 59 20.95 82.33 44.18
N ILE A 60 21.95 82.22 43.31
CA ILE A 60 21.72 82.00 41.88
C ILE A 60 21.22 80.58 41.64
N ASN A 61 21.79 79.58 42.31
CA ASN A 61 21.32 78.21 42.24
C ASN A 61 19.87 78.07 42.73
N SER A 62 19.48 78.77 43.80
CA SER A 62 18.09 78.76 44.28
C SER A 62 17.15 79.45 43.29
N HIS A 63 17.54 80.61 42.74
CA HIS A 63 16.74 81.31 41.72
C HIS A 63 16.60 80.52 40.42
N VAL A 64 17.67 79.93 39.89
CA VAL A 64 17.63 79.09 38.68
C VAL A 64 16.71 77.90 38.91
N LYS A 65 16.84 77.22 40.07
CA LYS A 65 15.94 76.11 40.43
C LYS A 65 14.49 76.57 40.55
N ASP A 66 14.23 77.73 41.14
CA ASP A 66 12.89 78.27 41.31
C ASP A 66 12.22 78.61 39.98
N ILE A 67 12.95 79.18 39.02
CA ILE A 67 12.41 79.49 37.69
C ILE A 67 12.17 78.19 36.89
N TYR A 68 13.06 77.21 37.01
CA TYR A 68 12.86 75.89 36.40
C TYR A 68 11.65 75.14 36.98
N LYS A 69 11.16 75.45 38.19
CA LYS A 69 9.92 74.84 38.71
C LYS A 69 8.72 75.09 37.81
N SER A 70 8.63 76.26 37.18
CA SER A 70 7.54 76.59 36.25
C SER A 70 7.61 75.76 34.97
N VAL A 71 8.81 75.62 34.40
CA VAL A 71 9.08 74.77 33.22
C VAL A 71 8.83 73.29 33.54
N MET A 72 9.31 72.81 34.69
CA MET A 72 9.12 71.43 35.14
C MET A 72 7.66 71.12 35.45
N ARG A 73 6.89 72.09 35.98
CA ARG A 73 5.44 71.95 36.18
C ARG A 73 4.71 71.82 34.85
N TYR A 74 5.07 72.63 33.86
CA TYR A 74 4.51 72.53 32.52
C TYR A 74 4.81 71.17 31.88
N LEU A 75 6.08 70.74 31.89
CA LEU A 75 6.47 69.42 31.36
C LEU A 75 5.78 68.27 32.11
N LYS A 76 5.57 68.40 33.41
CA LYS A 76 4.84 67.39 34.20
C LYS A 76 3.37 67.30 33.78
N ASN A 77 2.69 68.44 33.61
CA ASN A 77 1.31 68.47 33.13
C ASN A 77 1.20 67.86 31.73
N LEU A 78 2.10 68.26 30.82
CA LEU A 78 2.15 67.74 29.47
C LEU A 78 2.46 66.22 29.43
N ASN A 79 3.27 65.72 30.37
CA ASN A 79 3.54 64.29 30.49
C ASN A 79 2.36 63.50 31.09
N GLU A 80 1.58 64.07 32.01
CA GLU A 80 0.32 63.46 32.47
C GLU A 80 -0.74 63.46 31.36
N ASP A 81 -0.87 64.55 30.60
CA ASP A 81 -1.81 64.65 29.46
C ASP A 81 -1.51 63.64 28.33
N LEU A 82 -0.24 63.20 28.22
CA LEU A 82 0.23 62.23 27.23
C LEU A 82 0.44 60.81 27.78
N LYS A 83 0.18 60.59 29.08
CA LYS A 83 0.47 59.34 29.78
C LYS A 83 -0.24 58.13 29.18
N ASP A 84 -1.53 58.30 28.83
CA ASP A 84 -2.36 57.25 28.25
C ASP A 84 -1.81 56.73 26.91
N ILE A 85 -1.12 57.61 26.17
CA ILE A 85 -0.52 57.28 24.88
C ILE A 85 0.79 56.52 25.09
N TYR A 86 1.63 56.95 26.03
CA TYR A 86 2.91 56.27 26.29
C TYR A 86 2.72 54.81 26.68
N VAL A 87 1.69 54.51 27.48
CA VAL A 87 1.35 53.14 27.88
C VAL A 87 0.90 52.32 26.67
N LYS A 88 0.02 52.86 25.82
CA LYS A 88 -0.48 52.16 24.63
C LYS A 88 0.54 52.04 23.50
N ILE A 89 1.50 52.94 23.38
CA ILE A 89 2.58 52.84 22.39
C ILE A 89 3.59 51.74 22.79
N THR A 90 3.77 51.49 24.09
CA THR A 90 4.64 50.41 24.58
C THR A 90 4.00 49.03 24.54
N ASP A 91 2.67 48.96 24.64
CA ASP A 91 1.91 47.73 24.40
C ASP A 91 1.69 47.56 22.89
N CYS A 92 2.69 46.99 22.20
CA CYS A 92 2.50 46.52 20.82
C CYS A 92 1.46 45.39 20.80
N THR A 93 0.18 45.74 20.66
CA THR A 93 -0.87 44.76 20.38
C THR A 93 -0.55 44.07 19.06
N CYS A 94 -0.53 42.73 19.07
CA CYS A 94 -0.41 41.95 17.85
C CYS A 94 -1.62 42.26 16.97
N VAL A 95 -1.36 42.94 15.85
CA VAL A 95 -2.39 43.47 14.95
C VAL A 95 -3.17 42.35 14.25
N SER A 96 -2.65 41.12 14.25
CA SER A 96 -3.21 39.98 13.51
C SER A 96 -4.54 39.44 14.02
N ASP A 97 -4.90 39.66 15.29
CA ASP A 97 -6.12 39.08 15.90
C ASP A 97 -7.16 40.16 16.31
N LEU A 98 -6.98 41.40 15.83
CA LEU A 98 -7.90 42.49 16.15
C LEU A 98 -9.20 42.35 15.35
N LYS A 99 -10.35 42.39 16.05
CA LYS A 99 -11.65 42.51 15.38
C LYS A 99 -11.70 43.81 14.58
N PHE A 100 -12.31 43.74 13.40
CA PHE A 100 -12.32 44.84 12.44
C PHE A 100 -12.90 46.14 13.03
N GLU A 101 -14.01 46.07 13.78
CA GLU A 101 -14.61 47.27 14.37
C GLU A 101 -13.72 47.90 15.43
N ILE A 102 -13.05 47.07 16.25
CA ILE A 102 -12.13 47.54 17.29
C ILE A 102 -10.94 48.26 16.65
N GLY A 103 -10.38 47.69 15.57
CA GLY A 103 -9.30 48.35 14.83
C GLY A 103 -9.71 49.71 14.25
N CYS A 104 -10.93 49.82 13.71
CA CYS A 104 -11.47 51.09 13.23
C CYS A 104 -11.62 52.13 14.35
N GLU A 105 -12.10 51.72 15.53
CA GLU A 105 -12.19 52.59 16.71
C GLU A 105 -10.81 53.05 17.19
N GLU A 106 -9.81 52.16 17.19
CA GLU A 106 -8.43 52.52 17.54
C GLU A 106 -7.84 53.54 16.56
N ILE A 107 -8.07 53.37 15.26
CA ILE A 107 -7.62 54.35 14.26
C ILE A 107 -8.29 55.72 14.47
N ARG A 108 -9.59 55.74 14.78
CA ARG A 108 -10.33 56.98 15.10
C ARG A 108 -9.78 57.63 16.38
N TYR A 109 -9.50 56.83 17.41
CA TYR A 109 -8.84 57.28 18.64
C TYR A 109 -7.50 57.96 18.31
N TYR A 110 -6.58 57.26 17.63
CA TYR A 110 -5.28 57.84 17.27
C TYR A 110 -5.39 59.09 16.40
N SER A 111 -6.42 59.19 15.55
CA SER A 111 -6.71 60.39 14.74
C SER A 111 -7.13 61.59 15.59
N VAL A 112 -8.00 61.41 16.58
CA VAL A 112 -8.36 62.47 17.55
C VAL A 112 -7.13 62.92 18.32
N TYR A 113 -6.28 61.98 18.75
CA TYR A 113 -5.04 62.30 19.44
C TYR A 113 -4.01 63.01 18.56
N TYR A 114 -3.90 62.65 17.29
CA TYR A 114 -3.06 63.37 16.34
C TYR A 114 -3.46 64.86 16.24
N SER A 115 -4.76 65.13 16.23
CA SER A 115 -5.31 66.49 16.29
C SER A 115 -4.97 67.20 17.60
N ARG A 116 -5.10 66.52 18.75
CA ARG A 116 -4.71 67.08 20.07
C ARG A 116 -3.23 67.43 20.14
N VAL A 117 -2.35 66.57 19.65
CA VAL A 117 -0.89 66.81 19.59
C VAL A 117 -0.57 67.99 18.67
N SER A 118 -1.37 68.21 17.64
CA SER A 118 -1.21 69.35 16.74
C SER A 118 -1.59 70.70 17.36
N LEU A 119 -2.33 70.70 18.47
CA LEU A 119 -2.69 71.91 19.23
C LEU A 119 -1.60 72.32 20.23
N ILE A 120 -0.61 71.47 20.51
CA ILE A 120 0.51 71.81 21.40
C ILE A 120 1.39 72.86 20.70
N PRO A 121 1.69 74.00 21.34
CA PRO A 121 2.52 75.03 20.73
C PRO A 121 3.96 74.53 20.52
N GLU A 122 4.57 74.89 19.38
CA GLU A 122 5.95 74.50 19.06
C GLU A 122 7.00 75.20 19.95
N TYR A 123 6.63 76.37 20.48
CA TYR A 123 7.47 77.20 21.33
C TYR A 123 6.64 77.72 22.50
N GLU A 124 7.18 77.62 23.71
CA GLU A 124 6.56 78.20 24.91
C GLU A 124 7.53 79.12 25.65
N PHE A 125 7.04 80.30 26.02
CA PHE A 125 7.87 81.38 26.56
C PHE A 125 7.84 81.37 28.09
N PHE A 126 9.03 81.35 28.69
CA PHE A 126 9.23 81.46 30.13
C PHE A 126 10.21 82.60 30.45
N ASP A 127 10.21 83.08 31.69
CA ASP A 127 11.01 84.24 32.12
C ASP A 127 12.52 84.10 31.88
N MET A 128 13.05 82.87 31.81
CA MET A 128 14.48 82.58 31.58
C MET A 128 14.81 82.09 30.17
N GLY A 129 13.82 81.87 29.29
CA GLY A 129 14.06 81.35 27.95
C GLY A 129 12.84 80.74 27.25
N ILE A 130 13.08 80.17 26.07
CA ILE A 130 12.05 79.58 25.21
C ILE A 130 12.19 78.05 25.25
N LEU A 131 11.11 77.35 25.61
CA LEU A 131 11.02 75.90 25.51
C LEU A 131 10.69 75.51 24.07
N MET A 132 11.57 74.75 23.41
CA MET A 132 11.36 74.28 22.03
C MET A 132 10.79 72.86 22.02
N LEU A 133 9.54 72.71 21.59
CA LEU A 133 8.80 71.43 21.54
C LEU A 133 8.67 70.86 20.12
N ALA A 134 9.03 71.63 19.08
CA ALA A 134 8.87 71.23 17.67
C ALA A 134 9.41 69.82 17.34
N ASN A 135 10.63 69.49 17.79
CA ASN A 135 11.24 68.17 17.56
C ASN A 135 10.49 67.04 18.27
N PHE A 136 9.99 67.30 19.47
CA PHE A 136 9.21 66.35 20.25
C PHE A 136 7.84 66.09 19.58
N ILE A 137 7.13 67.16 19.20
CA ILE A 137 5.85 67.09 18.51
C ILE A 137 5.99 66.33 17.18
N SER A 138 7.03 66.62 16.39
CA SER A 138 7.22 65.92 15.11
C SER A 138 7.49 64.43 15.27
N LYS A 139 8.29 64.02 16.26
CA LYS A 139 8.53 62.60 16.56
C LYS A 139 7.25 61.90 16.99
N LEU A 140 6.47 62.52 17.88
CA LEU A 140 5.24 61.94 18.38
C LEU A 140 4.17 61.83 17.29
N LYS A 141 4.03 62.84 16.42
CA LYS A 141 3.19 62.80 15.21
C LYS A 141 3.59 61.66 14.27
N LYS A 142 4.90 61.46 14.04
CA LYS A 142 5.41 60.36 13.21
C LYS A 142 5.08 58.99 13.82
N SER A 143 5.25 58.81 15.12
CA SER A 143 4.90 57.57 15.81
C SER A 143 3.41 57.25 15.71
N ILE A 144 2.53 58.23 15.95
CA ILE A 144 1.08 58.05 15.82
C ILE A 144 0.69 57.69 14.38
N LEU A 145 1.25 58.39 13.39
CA LEU A 145 0.99 58.08 11.98
C LEU A 145 1.45 56.68 11.60
N SER A 146 2.61 56.24 12.11
CA SER A 146 3.11 54.89 11.88
C SER A 146 2.18 53.82 12.45
N ILE A 147 1.67 54.02 13.66
CA ILE A 147 0.71 53.08 14.27
C ILE A 147 -0.59 53.07 13.45
N LYS A 148 -1.11 54.25 13.09
CA LYS A 148 -2.34 54.36 12.31
C LYS A 148 -2.24 53.67 10.96
N ASN A 149 -1.12 53.86 10.26
CA ASN A 149 -0.87 53.23 8.96
C ASN A 149 -0.73 51.71 9.11
N ASN A 150 0.01 51.23 10.11
CA ASN A 150 0.14 49.79 10.35
C ASN A 150 -1.21 49.12 10.67
N LEU A 151 -2.06 49.77 11.47
CA LEU A 151 -3.41 49.30 11.76
C LEU A 151 -4.28 49.30 10.50
N PHE A 152 -4.24 50.37 9.72
CA PHE A 152 -4.98 50.47 8.47
C PHE A 152 -4.55 49.39 7.47
N ASP A 153 -3.25 49.20 7.27
CA ASP A 153 -2.71 48.20 6.34
C ASP A 153 -3.10 46.78 6.76
N ALA A 154 -3.15 46.48 8.06
CA ALA A 154 -3.58 45.19 8.56
C ALA A 154 -5.08 44.94 8.38
N LEU A 155 -5.93 45.92 8.67
CA LEU A 155 -7.38 45.81 8.43
C LEU A 155 -7.71 45.71 6.93
N ALA A 156 -6.97 46.45 6.10
CA ALA A 156 -7.08 46.34 4.65
C ALA A 156 -6.64 44.96 4.15
N ALA A 157 -5.56 44.40 4.69
CA ALA A 157 -5.12 43.04 4.37
C ALA A 157 -6.13 41.97 4.79
N GLN A 158 -6.76 42.11 5.96
CA GLN A 158 -7.81 41.20 6.42
C GLN A 158 -9.02 41.19 5.46
N ASN A 159 -9.52 42.38 5.10
CA ASN A 159 -10.62 42.49 4.15
C ASN A 159 -10.26 41.98 2.74
N TYR A 160 -9.02 42.25 2.30
CA TYR A 160 -8.52 41.76 1.01
C TYR A 160 -8.48 40.22 0.99
N TRP A 161 -7.93 39.60 2.05
CA TRP A 161 -7.83 38.15 2.16
C TRP A 161 -9.21 37.48 2.16
N GLU A 162 -10.19 38.05 2.88
CA GLU A 162 -11.56 37.53 2.90
C GLU A 162 -12.19 37.54 1.50
N MET A 163 -11.99 38.61 0.73
CA MET A 163 -12.49 38.68 -0.65
C MET A 163 -11.74 37.72 -1.60
N GLU A 164 -10.44 37.52 -1.39
CA GLU A 164 -9.62 36.58 -2.18
C GLU A 164 -10.06 35.12 -1.93
N ASP A 165 -10.32 34.74 -0.67
CA ASP A 165 -10.82 33.40 -0.30
C ASP A 165 -12.19 33.10 -0.93
N ILE A 166 -13.08 34.08 -0.94
CA ILE A 166 -14.40 33.97 -1.60
C ILE A 166 -14.23 33.82 -3.12
N GLN A 167 -13.32 34.58 -3.74
CA GLN A 167 -13.05 34.46 -5.17
C GLN A 167 -12.50 33.08 -5.54
N GLU A 168 -11.53 32.56 -4.78
CA GLU A 168 -10.98 31.23 -5.00
C GLU A 168 -12.08 30.15 -4.92
N SER A 169 -13.01 30.31 -3.98
CA SER A 169 -14.17 29.43 -3.87
C SER A 169 -15.08 29.48 -5.11
N PHE A 170 -15.33 30.67 -5.67
CA PHE A 170 -16.07 30.79 -6.93
C PHE A 170 -15.33 30.16 -8.12
N ASP A 171 -14.01 30.34 -8.22
CA ASP A 171 -13.19 29.76 -9.29
C ASP A 171 -13.21 28.22 -9.26
N ILE A 172 -13.21 27.62 -8.06
CA ILE A 172 -13.39 26.18 -7.89
C ILE A 172 -14.75 25.72 -8.42
N ILE A 173 -15.82 26.46 -8.13
CA ILE A 173 -17.17 26.12 -8.60
C ILE A 173 -17.24 26.23 -10.12
N LYS A 174 -16.74 27.32 -10.70
CA LYS A 174 -16.70 27.52 -12.17
C LYS A 174 -15.96 26.39 -12.87
N THR A 175 -14.78 26.03 -12.36
CA THR A 175 -14.00 24.92 -12.91
C THR A 175 -14.79 23.60 -12.87
N ARG A 176 -15.56 23.36 -11.80
CA ARG A 176 -16.42 22.16 -11.69
C ARG A 176 -17.64 22.20 -12.60
N VAL A 177 -18.25 23.38 -12.82
CA VAL A 177 -19.39 23.56 -13.73
C VAL A 177 -19.01 23.22 -15.17
N GLU A 178 -17.77 23.51 -15.58
CA GLU A 178 -17.27 23.21 -16.93
C GLU A 178 -17.00 21.72 -17.19
N ILE A 179 -16.86 20.91 -16.13
CA ILE A 179 -16.58 19.47 -16.26
C ILE A 179 -17.87 18.72 -16.55
N ILE A 180 -17.99 18.20 -17.77
CA ILE A 180 -19.08 17.29 -18.14
C ILE A 180 -18.80 15.91 -17.55
N PRO A 181 -19.66 15.39 -16.65
CA PRO A 181 -19.46 14.08 -16.04
C PRO A 181 -19.60 12.96 -17.09
N ILE A 182 -18.73 11.93 -17.02
CA ILE A 182 -18.69 10.83 -17.99
C ILE A 182 -19.43 9.60 -17.45
N THR A 183 -19.38 9.39 -16.13
CA THR A 183 -20.03 8.26 -15.46
C THR A 183 -21.27 8.72 -14.70
N THR A 184 -22.24 7.82 -14.54
CA THR A 184 -23.47 8.10 -13.77
C THR A 184 -23.15 8.45 -12.31
N GLU A 185 -22.14 7.80 -11.72
CA GLU A 185 -21.64 8.13 -10.38
C GLU A 185 -21.11 9.56 -10.28
N GLN A 186 -20.23 9.98 -11.20
CA GLN A 186 -19.72 11.35 -11.26
C GLN A 186 -20.86 12.35 -11.48
N THR A 187 -21.82 11.99 -12.33
CA THR A 187 -22.99 12.83 -12.62
C THR A 187 -23.72 13.14 -11.31
N ILE A 188 -24.01 12.12 -10.51
CA ILE A 188 -24.74 12.25 -9.24
C ILE A 188 -23.95 12.98 -8.17
N GLU A 189 -22.65 12.77 -8.08
CA GLU A 189 -21.78 13.51 -7.16
C GLU A 189 -21.77 15.01 -7.51
N THR A 190 -21.58 15.35 -8.79
CA THR A 190 -21.65 16.73 -9.27
C THR A 190 -23.01 17.35 -8.99
N GLY A 191 -24.10 16.63 -9.25
CA GLY A 191 -25.46 17.10 -8.96
C GLY A 191 -25.69 17.41 -7.48
N LYS A 192 -25.21 16.54 -6.56
CA LYS A 192 -25.27 16.79 -5.11
C LYS A 192 -24.47 18.02 -4.72
N TYR A 193 -23.26 18.18 -5.26
CA TYR A 193 -22.42 19.34 -5.00
C TYR A 193 -23.07 20.63 -5.48
N MET A 194 -23.60 20.67 -6.70
CA MET A 194 -24.28 21.87 -7.24
C MET A 194 -25.57 22.19 -6.48
N THR A 195 -26.28 21.18 -5.97
CA THR A 195 -27.44 21.38 -5.10
C THR A 195 -27.03 22.05 -3.79
N TRP A 196 -25.93 21.61 -3.18
CA TRP A 196 -25.35 22.25 -2.00
C TRP A 196 -24.89 23.69 -2.31
N VAL A 197 -24.23 23.91 -3.45
CA VAL A 197 -23.80 25.25 -3.87
C VAL A 197 -24.99 26.20 -3.93
N LYS A 198 -26.08 25.77 -4.57
CA LYS A 198 -27.31 26.57 -4.71
C LYS A 198 -28.04 26.80 -3.39
N ALA A 199 -28.06 25.80 -2.50
CA ALA A 199 -28.84 25.85 -1.27
C ALA A 199 -28.13 26.55 -0.11
N GLU A 200 -26.82 26.38 0.02
CA GLU A 200 -26.04 26.81 1.19
C GLU A 200 -24.94 27.80 0.81
N PHE A 201 -24.06 27.45 -0.13
CA PHE A 201 -22.88 28.26 -0.44
C PHE A 201 -23.21 29.66 -0.95
N ILE A 202 -24.16 29.81 -1.88
CA ILE A 202 -24.53 31.13 -2.43
C ILE A 202 -25.06 32.05 -1.32
N GLN A 203 -25.83 31.50 -0.38
CA GLN A 203 -26.32 32.27 0.78
C GLN A 203 -25.15 32.69 1.68
N GLU A 204 -24.29 31.75 2.06
CA GLU A 204 -23.12 32.01 2.90
C GLU A 204 -22.17 33.05 2.28
N ALA A 205 -21.87 32.90 0.99
CA ALA A 205 -21.05 33.84 0.23
C ALA A 205 -21.70 35.23 0.17
N SER A 206 -23.02 35.31 -0.02
CA SER A 206 -23.74 36.59 0.01
C SER A 206 -23.64 37.29 1.36
N GLU A 207 -23.72 36.56 2.48
CA GLU A 207 -23.59 37.12 3.83
C GLU A 207 -22.16 37.62 4.08
N ARG A 208 -21.14 36.81 3.74
CA ARG A 208 -19.71 37.16 3.88
C ARG A 208 -19.32 38.37 3.02
N ILE A 209 -19.81 38.44 1.77
CA ILE A 209 -19.58 39.58 0.87
C ILE A 209 -20.23 40.84 1.44
N ALA A 210 -21.48 40.75 1.94
CA ALA A 210 -22.17 41.90 2.52
C ALA A 210 -21.39 42.49 3.71
N GLU A 211 -20.89 41.64 4.60
CA GLU A 211 -20.04 42.08 5.73
C GLU A 211 -18.75 42.72 5.24
N SER A 212 -18.05 42.08 4.30
CA SER A 212 -16.78 42.58 3.76
C SER A 212 -16.94 43.90 2.99
N VAL A 213 -18.10 44.16 2.37
CA VAL A 213 -18.41 45.46 1.74
C VAL A 213 -18.64 46.56 2.78
N LEU A 214 -19.27 46.25 3.92
CA LEU A 214 -19.41 47.21 5.02
C LEU A 214 -18.04 47.56 5.63
N GLN A 215 -17.14 46.57 5.74
CA GLN A 215 -15.76 46.79 6.16
C GLN A 215 -15.01 47.67 5.15
N LEU A 216 -15.15 47.39 3.84
CA LEU A 216 -14.56 48.22 2.79
C LEU A 216 -15.00 49.68 2.86
N ALA A 217 -16.31 49.92 3.07
CA ALA A 217 -16.84 51.27 3.24
C ALA A 217 -16.17 52.00 4.43
N SER A 218 -15.97 51.30 5.54
CA SER A 218 -15.28 51.83 6.72
C SER A 218 -13.80 52.14 6.44
N LEU A 219 -13.10 51.29 5.68
CA LEU A 219 -11.72 51.55 5.27
C LEU A 219 -11.59 52.79 4.37
N LEU A 220 -12.53 52.98 3.43
CA LEU A 220 -12.56 54.14 2.55
C LEU A 220 -12.77 55.48 3.29
N GLU A 221 -13.45 55.47 4.43
CA GLU A 221 -13.53 56.65 5.30
C GLU A 221 -12.21 56.97 6.01
N ILE A 222 -11.36 55.97 6.22
CA ILE A 222 -10.14 56.06 7.03
C ILE A 222 -8.91 56.41 6.17
N GLY A 223 -8.81 55.84 4.97
CA GLY A 223 -7.61 55.91 4.15
C GLY A 223 -7.85 55.58 2.68
N ILE A 224 -6.76 55.61 1.90
CA ILE A 224 -6.78 55.34 0.46
C ILE A 224 -6.38 53.88 0.25
N LEU A 225 -7.28 53.10 -0.36
CA LEU A 225 -7.02 51.72 -0.75
C LEU A 225 -6.38 51.65 -2.15
N LYS A 226 -5.72 50.52 -2.43
CA LYS A 226 -5.14 50.24 -3.74
C LYS A 226 -6.25 49.94 -4.76
N GLU A 227 -6.00 50.28 -6.03
CA GLU A 227 -6.95 49.99 -7.12
C GLU A 227 -7.25 48.48 -7.23
N ASP A 228 -6.24 47.62 -7.06
CA ASP A 228 -6.39 46.16 -7.11
C ASP A 228 -7.38 45.64 -6.06
N HIS A 229 -7.39 46.23 -4.85
CA HIS A 229 -8.31 45.85 -3.78
C HIS A 229 -9.76 46.22 -4.12
N LEU A 230 -9.97 47.38 -4.73
CA LEU A 230 -11.29 47.80 -5.21
C LEU A 230 -11.75 46.93 -6.39
N ALA A 231 -10.85 46.61 -7.32
CA ALA A 231 -11.12 45.74 -8.44
C ALA A 231 -11.53 44.33 -7.98
N LEU A 232 -10.83 43.77 -6.99
CA LEU A 232 -11.16 42.48 -6.38
C LEU A 232 -12.59 42.47 -5.82
N ASN A 233 -12.96 43.47 -5.03
CA ASN A 233 -14.30 43.59 -4.46
C ASN A 233 -15.38 43.67 -5.55
N ILE A 234 -15.15 44.48 -6.60
CA ILE A 234 -16.08 44.61 -7.73
C ILE A 234 -16.25 43.27 -8.45
N ASN A 235 -15.14 42.55 -8.69
CA ASN A 235 -15.16 41.25 -9.35
C ASN A 235 -15.95 40.22 -8.53
N VAL A 236 -15.68 40.09 -7.24
CA VAL A 236 -16.37 39.13 -6.35
C VAL A 236 -17.88 39.41 -6.30
N ILE A 237 -18.30 40.68 -6.21
CA ILE A 237 -19.73 41.05 -6.24
C ILE A 237 -20.37 40.70 -7.58
N LYS A 238 -19.65 40.96 -8.68
CA LYS A 238 -20.12 40.62 -10.02
C LYS A 238 -20.29 39.10 -10.18
N GLU A 239 -19.31 38.33 -9.69
CA GLU A 239 -19.34 36.86 -9.75
C GLU A 239 -20.48 36.26 -8.93
N LEU A 240 -20.80 36.83 -7.77
CA LEU A 240 -21.97 36.41 -6.99
C LEU A 240 -23.27 36.53 -7.81
N GLY A 241 -23.40 37.54 -8.67
CA GLY A 241 -24.55 37.69 -9.56
C GLY A 241 -24.54 36.75 -10.77
N GLU A 242 -23.36 36.32 -11.22
CA GLU A 242 -23.17 35.46 -12.39
C GLU A 242 -23.16 33.96 -12.04
N ILE A 243 -22.88 33.59 -10.79
CA ILE A 243 -22.75 32.19 -10.38
C ILE A 243 -24.10 31.45 -10.34
N GLU A 244 -25.17 32.12 -9.91
CA GLU A 244 -26.51 31.53 -9.82
C GLU A 244 -27.03 31.01 -11.17
N PRO A 245 -27.03 31.79 -12.27
CA PRO A 245 -27.46 31.26 -13.56
C PRO A 245 -26.54 30.13 -14.08
N LEU A 246 -25.24 30.17 -13.81
CA LEU A 246 -24.31 29.10 -14.21
C LEU A 246 -24.62 27.78 -13.49
N VAL A 247 -24.89 27.84 -12.19
CA VAL A 247 -25.28 26.67 -11.39
C VAL A 247 -26.63 26.14 -11.85
N ASP A 248 -27.58 27.01 -12.20
CA ASP A 248 -28.89 26.62 -12.71
C ASP A 248 -28.82 25.91 -14.06
N GLU A 249 -28.01 26.43 -14.98
CA GLU A 249 -27.75 25.76 -16.27
C GLU A 249 -27.10 24.39 -16.07
N ASN A 250 -26.12 24.28 -15.16
CA ASN A 250 -25.47 23.01 -14.87
C ASN A 250 -26.43 22.00 -14.23
N LEU A 251 -27.27 22.43 -13.29
CA LEU A 251 -28.29 21.58 -12.67
C LEU A 251 -29.30 21.07 -13.69
N ALA A 252 -29.76 21.91 -14.62
CA ALA A 252 -30.65 21.49 -15.70
C ALA A 252 -29.98 20.44 -16.61
N MET A 253 -28.70 20.63 -16.94
CA MET A 253 -27.92 19.68 -17.75
C MET A 253 -27.72 18.35 -17.00
N PHE A 254 -27.44 18.41 -15.69
CA PHE A 254 -27.36 17.24 -14.81
C PHE A 254 -28.69 16.47 -14.76
N GLU A 255 -29.83 17.15 -14.59
CA GLU A 255 -31.15 16.51 -14.60
C GLU A 255 -31.42 15.80 -15.93
N GLN A 256 -31.03 16.39 -17.05
CA GLN A 256 -31.12 15.75 -18.37
C GLN A 256 -30.24 14.49 -18.45
N LEU A 257 -28.97 14.57 -18.05
CA LEU A 257 -28.06 13.40 -18.07
C LEU A 257 -28.56 12.28 -17.14
N LYS A 258 -29.09 12.65 -15.99
CA LYS A 258 -29.71 11.70 -15.06
C LYS A 258 -30.91 11.01 -15.70
N PHE A 259 -31.79 11.77 -16.36
CA PHE A 259 -32.94 11.21 -17.07
C PHE A 259 -32.51 10.26 -18.21
N GLU A 260 -31.48 10.62 -18.99
CA GLU A 260 -30.95 9.75 -20.04
C GLU A 260 -30.34 8.45 -19.48
N ALA A 261 -29.69 8.50 -18.31
CA ALA A 261 -29.19 7.33 -17.60
C ALA A 261 -30.34 6.43 -17.10
N GLU A 262 -31.39 7.01 -16.52
CA GLU A 262 -32.60 6.29 -16.10
C GLU A 262 -33.32 5.62 -17.29
N GLU A 263 -33.42 6.29 -18.44
CA GLU A 263 -34.02 5.71 -19.65
C GLU A 263 -33.19 4.53 -20.19
N LYS A 264 -31.86 4.65 -20.19
CA LYS A 264 -30.95 3.55 -20.57
C LYS A 264 -31.08 2.37 -19.61
N LEU A 265 -31.14 2.61 -18.31
CA LEU A 265 -31.35 1.60 -17.29
C LEU A 265 -32.66 0.83 -17.55
N GLN A 266 -33.76 1.57 -17.76
CA GLN A 266 -35.07 0.98 -18.04
C GLN A 266 -35.07 0.09 -19.29
N LYS A 267 -34.45 0.55 -20.39
CA LYS A 267 -34.29 -0.26 -21.61
C LYS A 267 -33.47 -1.53 -21.36
N HIS A 268 -32.42 -1.45 -20.56
CA HIS A 268 -31.62 -2.62 -20.20
C HIS A 268 -32.39 -3.62 -19.34
N ILE A 269 -33.18 -3.14 -18.37
CA ILE A 269 -34.06 -3.99 -17.55
C ILE A 269 -35.09 -4.71 -18.42
N GLU A 270 -35.74 -4.01 -19.35
CA GLU A 270 -36.69 -4.60 -20.30
C GLU A 270 -36.03 -5.69 -21.16
N ASN A 271 -34.85 -5.40 -21.72
CA ASN A 271 -34.09 -6.36 -22.52
C ASN A 271 -33.66 -7.58 -21.70
N VAL A 272 -33.18 -7.40 -20.47
CA VAL A 272 -32.82 -8.52 -19.58
C VAL A 272 -34.04 -9.38 -19.25
N ASN A 273 -35.20 -8.77 -19.00
CA ASN A 273 -36.44 -9.49 -18.74
C ASN A 273 -36.88 -10.32 -19.96
N GLU A 274 -36.78 -9.77 -21.17
CA GLU A 274 -37.04 -10.51 -22.41
C GLU A 274 -36.05 -11.67 -22.60
N LEU A 275 -34.75 -11.42 -22.49
CA LEU A 275 -33.72 -12.44 -22.60
C LEU A 275 -33.87 -13.55 -21.54
N THR A 276 -34.29 -13.20 -20.33
CA THR A 276 -34.56 -14.16 -19.25
C THR A 276 -35.75 -15.06 -19.61
N ARG A 277 -36.83 -14.49 -20.17
CA ARG A 277 -37.98 -15.28 -20.67
C ARG A 277 -37.57 -16.21 -21.82
N ASP A 278 -36.69 -15.76 -22.71
CA ASP A 278 -36.18 -16.57 -23.83
C ASP A 278 -35.34 -17.77 -23.38
N VAL A 279 -34.63 -17.64 -22.26
CA VAL A 279 -33.80 -18.73 -21.71
C VAL A 279 -34.61 -19.63 -20.78
N HIS A 280 -35.75 -19.18 -20.25
CA HIS A 280 -36.62 -19.96 -19.35
C HIS A 280 -36.98 -21.38 -19.86
N PRO A 281 -37.28 -21.60 -21.16
CA PRO A 281 -37.60 -22.94 -21.68
C PRO A 281 -36.41 -23.91 -21.72
N ILE A 282 -35.19 -23.47 -21.38
CA ILE A 282 -33.99 -24.32 -21.41
C ILE A 282 -34.17 -25.57 -20.55
N LEU A 283 -34.86 -25.51 -19.40
CA LEU A 283 -35.08 -26.68 -18.55
C LEU A 283 -35.84 -27.78 -19.29
N CYS A 284 -36.84 -27.43 -20.09
CA CYS A 284 -37.55 -28.37 -20.95
C CYS A 284 -36.61 -29.00 -21.99
N LEU A 285 -35.65 -28.24 -22.53
CA LEU A 285 -34.64 -28.79 -23.45
C LEU A 285 -33.66 -29.73 -22.72
N LEU A 286 -33.33 -29.44 -21.46
CA LEU A 286 -32.45 -30.29 -20.65
C LEU A 286 -33.15 -31.60 -20.23
N ASP A 287 -34.47 -31.59 -20.02
CA ASP A 287 -35.27 -32.80 -19.75
C ASP A 287 -35.12 -33.85 -20.86
N ASP A 288 -35.01 -33.42 -22.11
CA ASP A 288 -34.85 -34.31 -23.28
C ASP A 288 -33.40 -34.83 -23.42
N MET A 289 -32.46 -34.37 -22.58
CA MET A 289 -31.04 -34.76 -22.61
C MET A 289 -30.72 -35.93 -21.68
N ASP A 290 -31.49 -37.02 -21.74
CA ASP A 290 -31.38 -38.16 -20.83
C ASP A 290 -30.58 -39.37 -21.39
N ASP A 291 -30.04 -39.25 -22.61
CA ASP A 291 -29.24 -40.27 -23.28
C ASP A 291 -27.72 -40.02 -23.15
N ILE A 292 -27.05 -40.93 -22.43
CA ILE A 292 -25.61 -40.89 -22.20
C ILE A 292 -24.81 -40.98 -23.51
N LEU A 293 -25.31 -41.64 -24.56
CA LEU A 293 -24.58 -41.81 -25.82
C LEU A 293 -24.47 -40.51 -26.63
N ARG A 294 -25.36 -39.55 -26.37
CA ARG A 294 -25.47 -38.28 -27.11
C ARG A 294 -24.88 -37.08 -26.36
N ILE A 295 -24.22 -37.30 -25.22
CA ILE A 295 -23.67 -36.24 -24.35
C ILE A 295 -22.85 -35.20 -25.11
N ARG A 296 -21.98 -35.62 -26.05
CA ARG A 296 -21.15 -34.69 -26.82
C ARG A 296 -22.00 -33.68 -27.61
N GLN A 297 -23.11 -34.14 -28.20
CA GLN A 297 -24.03 -33.27 -28.95
C GLN A 297 -24.81 -32.36 -27.99
N TYR A 298 -25.25 -32.90 -26.86
CA TYR A 298 -25.96 -32.16 -25.82
C TYR A 298 -25.10 -31.03 -25.24
N LEU A 299 -23.83 -31.28 -24.91
CA LEU A 299 -22.90 -30.25 -24.44
C LEU A 299 -22.70 -29.11 -25.44
N GLY A 300 -22.70 -29.40 -26.75
CA GLY A 300 -22.66 -28.37 -27.79
C GLY A 300 -23.85 -27.41 -27.72
N LYS A 301 -25.06 -27.96 -27.53
CA LYS A 301 -26.29 -27.17 -27.36
C LYS A 301 -26.29 -26.41 -26.04
N ILE A 302 -25.96 -27.07 -24.93
CA ILE A 302 -25.92 -26.43 -23.60
C ILE A 302 -24.95 -25.24 -23.60
N ASN A 303 -23.77 -25.37 -24.22
CA ASN A 303 -22.80 -24.28 -24.30
C ASN A 303 -23.35 -23.01 -24.98
N GLN A 304 -24.16 -23.15 -26.04
CA GLN A 304 -24.78 -22.00 -26.71
C GLN A 304 -25.73 -21.25 -25.76
N HIS A 305 -26.48 -21.97 -24.94
CA HIS A 305 -27.35 -21.37 -23.92
C HIS A 305 -26.57 -20.81 -22.73
N LEU A 306 -25.48 -21.45 -22.32
CA LEU A 306 -24.61 -20.94 -21.26
C LEU A 306 -23.99 -19.58 -21.62
N LEU A 307 -23.64 -19.35 -22.89
CA LEU A 307 -23.17 -18.04 -23.35
C LEU A 307 -24.26 -16.96 -23.19
N LYS A 308 -25.52 -17.30 -23.47
CA LYS A 308 -26.65 -16.39 -23.25
C LYS A 308 -26.86 -16.11 -21.76
N ILE A 309 -26.84 -17.14 -20.91
CA ILE A 309 -26.94 -17.00 -19.44
C ILE A 309 -25.84 -16.07 -18.91
N LYS A 310 -24.58 -16.27 -19.31
CA LYS A 310 -23.47 -15.41 -18.89
C LYS A 310 -23.62 -13.97 -19.36
N SER A 311 -24.12 -13.77 -20.58
CA SER A 311 -24.43 -12.43 -21.08
C SER A 311 -25.51 -11.74 -20.25
N ILE A 312 -26.55 -12.48 -19.83
CA ILE A 312 -27.60 -11.96 -18.95
C ILE A 312 -27.03 -11.63 -17.56
N GLU A 313 -26.19 -12.49 -16.98
CA GLU A 313 -25.50 -12.22 -15.71
C GLU A 313 -24.68 -10.92 -15.76
N SER A 314 -23.94 -10.69 -16.84
CA SER A 314 -23.17 -9.44 -17.00
C SER A 314 -24.07 -8.21 -17.12
N GLN A 315 -25.22 -8.33 -17.79
CA GLN A 315 -26.20 -7.24 -17.88
C GLN A 315 -26.88 -6.98 -16.53
N ILE A 316 -27.22 -8.02 -15.76
CA ILE A 316 -27.75 -7.87 -14.39
C ILE A 316 -26.73 -7.19 -13.48
N SER A 317 -25.45 -7.55 -13.58
CA SER A 317 -24.39 -6.86 -12.82
C SER A 317 -24.35 -5.37 -13.16
N TRP A 318 -24.35 -5.04 -14.45
CA TRP A 318 -24.36 -3.65 -14.91
C TRP A 318 -25.59 -2.89 -14.40
N ILE A 319 -26.79 -3.50 -14.49
CA ILE A 319 -28.04 -2.92 -13.94
C ILE A 319 -27.90 -2.64 -12.45
N ASN A 320 -27.40 -3.59 -11.66
CA ASN A 320 -27.27 -3.44 -10.22
C ASN A 320 -26.26 -2.36 -9.84
N ASP A 321 -25.18 -2.21 -10.61
CA ASP A 321 -24.18 -1.16 -10.40
C ASP A 321 -24.76 0.21 -10.73
N GLU A 322 -25.49 0.33 -11.85
CA GLU A 322 -26.17 1.55 -12.29
C GLU A 322 -27.30 1.97 -11.32
N GLU A 323 -28.10 1.02 -10.82
CA GLU A 323 -29.12 1.23 -9.80
C GLU A 323 -28.51 1.79 -8.51
N VAL A 324 -27.38 1.25 -8.05
CA VAL A 324 -26.67 1.77 -6.88
C VAL A 324 -26.18 3.19 -7.11
N SER A 325 -25.60 3.47 -8.28
CA SER A 325 -25.20 4.83 -8.64
C SER A 325 -26.40 5.77 -8.53
N LEU A 326 -27.51 5.45 -9.20
CA LEU A 326 -28.77 6.22 -9.20
C LEU A 326 -29.53 6.20 -7.87
N SER A 327 -29.00 5.55 -6.83
CA SER A 327 -29.61 5.41 -5.51
C SER A 327 -30.97 4.67 -5.52
N PHE A 328 -31.17 3.79 -6.50
CA PHE A 328 -32.26 2.82 -6.53
C PHE A 328 -31.93 1.56 -5.73
N PRO A 329 -32.93 0.85 -5.20
CA PRO A 329 -32.72 -0.46 -4.60
C PRO A 329 -32.32 -1.47 -5.68
N LYS A 330 -31.38 -2.37 -5.35
CA LYS A 330 -30.94 -3.43 -6.28
C LYS A 330 -32.11 -4.33 -6.69
N SER A 331 -32.28 -4.50 -7.99
CA SER A 331 -33.22 -5.45 -8.57
C SER A 331 -32.81 -6.89 -8.25
N SER A 332 -33.81 -7.73 -7.94
CA SER A 332 -33.61 -9.15 -7.68
C SER A 332 -34.21 -9.98 -8.80
N TYR A 333 -33.45 -10.96 -9.29
CA TYR A 333 -33.84 -11.86 -10.37
C TYR A 333 -33.92 -13.33 -9.89
N PRO A 334 -34.83 -13.66 -8.95
CA PRO A 334 -34.86 -14.96 -8.28
C PRO A 334 -35.14 -16.13 -9.24
N GLU A 335 -35.99 -15.92 -10.26
CA GLU A 335 -36.28 -16.94 -11.27
C GLU A 335 -35.04 -17.27 -12.12
N PHE A 336 -34.24 -16.26 -12.44
CA PHE A 336 -33.00 -16.45 -13.19
C PHE A 336 -31.94 -17.16 -12.34
N GLU A 337 -31.79 -16.79 -11.06
CA GLU A 337 -30.89 -17.50 -10.14
C GLU A 337 -31.31 -18.97 -9.96
N ALA A 338 -32.60 -19.24 -9.76
CA ALA A 338 -33.13 -20.60 -9.68
C ALA A 338 -32.86 -21.40 -10.96
N LEU A 339 -32.92 -20.76 -12.14
CA LEU A 339 -32.60 -21.41 -13.41
C LEU A 339 -31.14 -21.88 -13.44
N LYS A 340 -30.21 -21.01 -13.05
CA LYS A 340 -28.78 -21.30 -13.03
C LYS A 340 -28.42 -22.43 -12.07
N ASP A 341 -29.11 -22.50 -10.93
CA ASP A 341 -28.96 -23.55 -9.93
C ASP A 341 -29.26 -24.96 -10.47
N TYR A 342 -29.99 -25.06 -11.58
CA TYR A 342 -30.20 -26.32 -12.31
C TYR A 342 -29.27 -26.48 -13.51
N VAL A 343 -29.08 -25.41 -14.30
CA VAL A 343 -28.33 -25.48 -15.57
C VAL A 343 -26.83 -25.71 -15.33
N TYR A 344 -26.20 -25.00 -14.38
CA TYR A 344 -24.76 -25.15 -14.14
C TYR A 344 -24.38 -26.53 -13.61
N PRO A 345 -25.07 -27.09 -12.59
CA PRO A 345 -24.77 -28.45 -12.14
C PRO A 345 -25.07 -29.50 -13.21
N PHE A 346 -26.06 -29.27 -14.08
CA PHE A 346 -26.39 -30.23 -15.14
C PHE A 346 -25.30 -30.25 -16.21
N PHE A 347 -24.80 -29.07 -16.60
CA PHE A 347 -23.65 -28.97 -17.48
C PHE A 347 -22.40 -29.65 -16.90
N HIS A 348 -22.15 -29.49 -15.60
CA HIS A 348 -21.06 -30.17 -14.90
C HIS A 348 -21.22 -31.69 -14.96
N LEU A 349 -22.39 -32.22 -14.62
CA LEU A 349 -22.71 -33.65 -14.73
C LEU A 349 -22.50 -34.17 -16.15
N MET A 350 -22.90 -33.42 -17.17
CA MET A 350 -22.74 -33.80 -18.57
C MET A 350 -21.26 -33.84 -18.98
N LYS A 351 -20.45 -32.88 -18.53
CA LYS A 351 -18.99 -32.90 -18.73
C LYS A 351 -18.34 -34.09 -18.04
N LEU A 352 -18.65 -34.30 -16.76
CA LEU A 352 -18.16 -35.43 -15.97
C LEU A 352 -18.48 -36.75 -16.66
N SER A 353 -19.72 -36.91 -17.12
CA SER A 353 -20.17 -38.11 -17.82
C SER A 353 -19.44 -38.32 -19.15
N LEU A 354 -19.14 -37.24 -19.90
CA LEU A 354 -18.32 -37.33 -21.11
C LEU A 354 -16.88 -37.75 -20.80
N ASP A 355 -16.30 -37.21 -19.73
CA ASP A 355 -14.94 -37.52 -19.32
C ASP A 355 -14.81 -38.97 -18.85
N VAL A 356 -15.80 -39.48 -18.11
CA VAL A 356 -15.90 -40.90 -17.77
C VAL A 356 -15.96 -41.76 -19.03
N GLN A 357 -16.85 -41.44 -20.00
CA GLN A 357 -16.95 -42.19 -21.25
C GLN A 357 -15.64 -42.22 -22.03
N ARG A 358 -14.97 -41.06 -22.13
CA ARG A 358 -13.68 -40.94 -22.83
C ARG A 358 -12.62 -41.78 -22.14
N ASN A 359 -12.46 -41.64 -20.83
CA ASN A 359 -11.43 -42.35 -20.11
C ASN A 359 -11.68 -43.86 -20.09
N VAL A 360 -12.92 -44.31 -19.87
CA VAL A 360 -13.25 -45.73 -19.99
C VAL A 360 -12.99 -46.27 -21.39
N SER A 361 -13.29 -45.52 -22.46
CA SER A 361 -12.95 -45.94 -23.81
C SER A 361 -11.44 -46.03 -24.05
N VAL A 362 -10.66 -45.07 -23.55
CA VAL A 362 -9.19 -45.05 -23.65
C VAL A 362 -8.60 -46.23 -22.86
N TRP A 363 -9.11 -46.51 -21.67
CA TRP A 363 -8.63 -47.63 -20.87
C TRP A 363 -8.95 -48.97 -21.55
N LEU A 364 -10.19 -49.17 -21.99
CA LEU A 364 -10.61 -50.42 -22.63
C LEU A 364 -9.92 -50.71 -23.96
N ASP A 365 -9.71 -49.68 -24.80
CA ASP A 365 -9.29 -49.84 -26.20
C ASP A 365 -7.87 -49.34 -26.49
N GLY A 366 -7.26 -48.64 -25.54
CA GLY A 366 -5.87 -48.18 -25.64
C GLY A 366 -4.85 -49.28 -25.40
N GLN A 367 -3.56 -48.94 -25.61
CA GLN A 367 -2.43 -49.80 -25.25
C GLN A 367 -2.38 -49.93 -23.73
N PHE A 368 -2.72 -51.11 -23.21
CA PHE A 368 -2.91 -51.30 -21.77
C PHE A 368 -1.60 -51.47 -21.00
N ASP A 369 -0.53 -51.90 -21.68
CA ASP A 369 0.80 -52.10 -21.10
C ASP A 369 1.49 -50.78 -20.70
N LEU A 370 1.04 -49.66 -21.27
CA LEU A 370 1.48 -48.31 -20.90
C LEU A 370 0.54 -47.60 -19.91
N GLN A 371 -0.55 -48.25 -19.49
CA GLN A 371 -1.50 -47.67 -18.54
C GLN A 371 -1.08 -47.97 -17.10
N SER A 372 -1.37 -47.05 -16.18
CA SER A 372 -1.14 -47.23 -14.76
C SER A 372 -2.42 -47.67 -14.05
N TYR A 373 -2.36 -48.80 -13.35
CA TYR A 373 -3.48 -49.28 -12.52
C TYR A 373 -3.81 -48.28 -11.40
N ASP A 374 -2.81 -47.77 -10.68
CA ASP A 374 -3.04 -46.91 -9.51
C ASP A 374 -3.69 -45.58 -9.91
N GLU A 375 -3.22 -44.95 -10.99
CA GLU A 375 -3.81 -43.72 -11.51
C GLU A 375 -5.25 -43.92 -12.00
N THR A 376 -5.50 -45.03 -12.69
CA THR A 376 -6.82 -45.39 -13.22
C THR A 376 -7.80 -45.63 -12.07
N LYS A 377 -7.38 -46.41 -11.07
CA LYS A 377 -8.18 -46.70 -9.87
C LYS A 377 -8.54 -45.42 -9.11
N LEU A 378 -7.56 -44.55 -8.86
CA LEU A 378 -7.80 -43.26 -8.18
C LEU A 378 -8.81 -42.39 -8.94
N LYS A 379 -8.70 -42.31 -10.27
CA LYS A 379 -9.65 -41.56 -11.10
C LYS A 379 -11.07 -42.13 -11.02
N ILE A 380 -11.23 -43.45 -11.04
CA ILE A 380 -12.53 -44.11 -10.91
C ILE A 380 -13.16 -43.91 -9.54
N GLU A 381 -12.37 -44.03 -8.47
CA GLU A 381 -12.83 -43.72 -7.12
C GLU A 381 -13.28 -42.25 -7.02
N GLY A 382 -12.54 -41.35 -7.66
CA GLY A 382 -12.93 -39.94 -7.81
C GLY A 382 -14.27 -39.78 -8.53
N TYR A 383 -14.43 -40.39 -9.70
CA TYR A 383 -15.69 -40.36 -10.45
C TYR A 383 -16.86 -40.93 -9.67
N HIS A 384 -16.67 -42.05 -8.98
CA HIS A 384 -17.74 -42.65 -8.19
C HIS A 384 -18.16 -41.75 -7.03
N LYS A 385 -17.21 -41.14 -6.31
CA LYS A 385 -17.49 -40.19 -5.22
C LYS A 385 -18.26 -38.98 -5.74
N GLU A 386 -17.75 -38.33 -6.78
CA GLU A 386 -18.34 -37.11 -7.36
C GLU A 386 -19.75 -37.37 -7.92
N LEU A 387 -19.94 -38.47 -8.67
CA LEU A 387 -21.26 -38.86 -9.15
C LEU A 387 -22.24 -39.13 -8.00
N THR A 388 -21.76 -39.70 -6.88
CA THR A 388 -22.60 -39.99 -5.71
C THR A 388 -23.05 -38.72 -5.00
N GLU A 389 -22.15 -37.74 -4.89
CA GLU A 389 -22.47 -36.41 -4.34
C GLU A 389 -23.48 -35.69 -5.24
N ILE A 390 -23.23 -35.62 -6.55
CA ILE A 390 -24.14 -35.01 -7.52
C ILE A 390 -25.53 -35.67 -7.47
N GLN A 391 -25.57 -37.01 -7.41
CA GLN A 391 -26.84 -37.74 -7.33
C GLN A 391 -27.61 -37.42 -6.04
N LYS A 392 -26.93 -37.36 -4.88
CA LYS A 392 -27.55 -36.98 -3.60
C LYS A 392 -28.10 -35.56 -3.65
N ASP A 393 -27.33 -34.62 -4.20
CA ASP A 393 -27.73 -33.22 -4.31
C ASP A 393 -28.97 -33.06 -5.20
N TYR A 394 -28.98 -33.70 -6.37
CA TYR A 394 -30.15 -33.69 -7.24
C TYR A 394 -31.36 -34.36 -6.58
N ARG A 395 -31.20 -35.48 -5.87
CA ARG A 395 -32.31 -36.11 -5.14
C ARG A 395 -32.89 -35.17 -4.08
N LYS A 396 -32.05 -34.49 -3.30
CA LYS A 396 -32.48 -33.53 -2.28
C LYS A 396 -33.21 -32.35 -2.92
N LYS A 397 -32.59 -31.70 -3.91
CA LYS A 397 -33.16 -30.53 -4.60
C LYS A 397 -34.49 -30.84 -5.29
N LEU A 398 -34.56 -31.95 -6.03
CA LEU A 398 -35.76 -32.31 -6.79
C LEU A 398 -36.91 -32.79 -5.89
N ARG A 399 -36.62 -33.44 -4.75
CA ARG A 399 -37.66 -33.75 -3.74
C ARG A 399 -38.23 -32.47 -3.13
N GLN A 400 -37.37 -31.55 -2.71
CA GLN A 400 -37.82 -30.27 -2.17
C GLN A 400 -38.69 -29.51 -3.18
N ALA A 401 -38.23 -29.41 -4.43
CA ALA A 401 -38.99 -28.76 -5.50
C ALA A 401 -40.32 -29.48 -5.82
N GLN A 402 -40.39 -30.80 -5.59
CA GLN A 402 -41.61 -31.58 -5.74
C GLN A 402 -42.60 -31.33 -4.61
N ASP A 403 -42.13 -31.31 -3.36
CA ASP A 403 -42.94 -31.06 -2.17
C ASP A 403 -43.52 -29.63 -2.17
N GLU A 404 -42.72 -28.67 -2.63
CA GLU A 404 -43.11 -27.26 -2.79
C GLU A 404 -43.93 -26.99 -4.08
N ASN A 405 -44.17 -28.00 -4.92
CA ASN A 405 -44.86 -27.90 -6.21
C ASN A 405 -44.31 -26.81 -7.14
N LEU A 406 -42.99 -26.65 -7.18
CA LEU A 406 -42.34 -25.69 -8.07
C LEU A 406 -42.50 -26.10 -9.53
N THR A 407 -42.78 -25.13 -10.39
CA THR A 407 -42.88 -25.29 -11.84
C THR A 407 -41.50 -25.39 -12.50
N MET A 408 -40.51 -24.70 -11.94
CA MET A 408 -39.11 -24.68 -12.38
C MET A 408 -38.33 -25.88 -11.84
N ARG A 409 -38.55 -27.06 -12.43
CA ARG A 409 -37.82 -28.30 -12.11
C ARG A 409 -37.77 -29.25 -13.29
N PHE A 410 -36.81 -30.19 -13.25
CA PHE A 410 -36.77 -31.30 -14.19
C PHE A 410 -38.00 -32.20 -14.05
N LYS A 411 -38.53 -32.69 -15.17
CA LYS A 411 -39.68 -33.60 -15.21
C LYS A 411 -39.28 -35.00 -14.76
N GLY A 412 -40.13 -35.64 -13.97
CA GLY A 412 -39.97 -37.02 -13.51
C GLY A 412 -40.19 -37.18 -12.01
N THR A 413 -40.19 -38.43 -11.55
CA THR A 413 -40.39 -38.83 -10.15
C THR A 413 -39.07 -39.33 -9.57
N VAL A 414 -38.60 -38.72 -8.48
CA VAL A 414 -37.26 -38.99 -7.91
C VAL A 414 -37.11 -40.42 -7.38
N ASP A 415 -38.18 -40.96 -6.79
CA ASP A 415 -38.19 -42.26 -6.11
C ASP A 415 -39.07 -43.30 -6.84
N ASP A 416 -39.20 -43.17 -8.16
CA ASP A 416 -39.90 -44.15 -8.99
C ASP A 416 -39.15 -45.50 -9.01
N PRO A 417 -39.84 -46.65 -8.99
CA PRO A 417 -39.18 -47.93 -9.20
C PRO A 417 -38.56 -48.07 -10.60
N ASP A 418 -39.08 -47.36 -11.61
CA ASP A 418 -38.53 -47.38 -12.96
C ASP A 418 -37.60 -46.16 -13.22
N ILE A 419 -36.34 -46.45 -13.54
CA ILE A 419 -35.32 -45.44 -13.88
C ILE A 419 -35.75 -44.60 -15.09
N LEU A 420 -36.59 -45.12 -15.99
CA LEU A 420 -37.11 -44.38 -17.14
C LEU A 420 -38.03 -43.22 -16.75
N ASN A 421 -38.60 -43.24 -15.55
CA ASN A 421 -39.45 -42.18 -15.02
C ASN A 421 -38.66 -41.15 -14.19
N TRP A 422 -37.37 -41.41 -13.93
CA TRP A 422 -36.53 -40.48 -13.17
C TRP A 422 -36.26 -39.18 -13.95
N PRO A 423 -36.04 -38.07 -13.24
CA PRO A 423 -35.52 -36.84 -13.83
C PRO A 423 -34.24 -37.05 -14.65
N ALA A 424 -34.10 -36.31 -15.75
CA ALA A 424 -32.96 -36.43 -16.67
C ALA A 424 -31.57 -36.41 -15.98
N PRO A 425 -31.28 -35.52 -15.01
CA PRO A 425 -30.00 -35.55 -14.29
C PRO A 425 -29.78 -36.87 -13.54
N LEU A 426 -30.81 -37.40 -12.89
CA LEU A 426 -30.71 -38.66 -12.14
C LEU A 426 -30.53 -39.87 -13.07
N LYS A 427 -31.18 -39.86 -14.24
CA LYS A 427 -30.98 -40.86 -15.29
C LYS A 427 -29.54 -40.86 -15.79
N ILE A 428 -28.99 -39.68 -16.12
CA ILE A 428 -27.61 -39.55 -16.58
C ILE A 428 -26.65 -40.01 -15.48
N CYS A 429 -26.82 -39.54 -14.23
CA CYS A 429 -26.02 -40.03 -13.09
C CYS A 429 -26.04 -41.55 -12.98
N ALA A 430 -27.22 -42.17 -12.99
CA ALA A 430 -27.37 -43.62 -12.84
C ALA A 430 -26.72 -44.39 -13.99
N LYS A 431 -26.93 -43.94 -15.24
CA LYS A 431 -26.30 -44.54 -16.42
C LYS A 431 -24.77 -44.40 -16.39
N THR A 432 -24.25 -43.24 -15.98
CA THR A 432 -22.80 -43.00 -15.85
C THR A 432 -22.20 -43.82 -14.72
N MET A 433 -22.86 -43.89 -13.56
CA MET A 433 -22.44 -44.75 -12.44
C MET A 433 -22.39 -46.21 -12.86
N LYS A 434 -23.42 -46.70 -13.56
CA LYS A 434 -23.44 -48.07 -14.09
C LYS A 434 -22.24 -48.33 -15.02
N LEU A 435 -21.87 -47.37 -15.86
CA LEU A 435 -20.68 -47.50 -16.71
C LEU A 435 -19.38 -47.59 -15.90
N VAL A 436 -19.28 -46.90 -14.77
CA VAL A 436 -18.15 -47.03 -13.83
C VAL A 436 -18.16 -48.39 -13.12
N GLU A 437 -19.34 -48.88 -12.72
CA GLU A 437 -19.52 -50.19 -12.09
C GLU A 437 -19.20 -51.35 -13.03
N ASP A 438 -19.68 -51.28 -14.27
CA ASP A 438 -19.41 -52.26 -15.33
C ASP A 438 -17.91 -52.33 -15.67
N PHE A 439 -17.15 -51.26 -15.40
CA PHE A 439 -15.70 -51.22 -15.58
C PHE A 439 -14.89 -51.78 -14.39
N GLN A 440 -15.50 -51.95 -13.19
CA GLN A 440 -14.79 -52.48 -12.00
C GLN A 440 -14.08 -53.83 -12.21
N PRO A 441 -14.64 -54.82 -12.93
CA PRO A 441 -13.94 -56.06 -13.22
C PRO A 441 -12.64 -55.83 -14.03
N CYS A 442 -12.64 -54.83 -14.92
CA CYS A 442 -11.46 -54.47 -15.71
C CYS A 442 -10.33 -53.93 -14.83
N ILE A 443 -10.66 -53.16 -13.78
CA ILE A 443 -9.67 -52.67 -12.80
C ILE A 443 -8.94 -53.81 -12.10
N SER A 444 -9.66 -54.86 -11.72
CA SER A 444 -9.05 -56.04 -11.12
C SER A 444 -8.05 -56.72 -12.06
N LEU A 445 -8.36 -56.75 -13.36
CA LEU A 445 -7.46 -57.27 -14.39
C LEU A 445 -6.27 -56.33 -14.65
N MET A 446 -6.51 -55.01 -14.69
CA MET A 446 -5.46 -54.00 -14.86
C MET A 446 -4.40 -54.08 -13.77
N LYS A 447 -4.77 -54.36 -12.52
CA LYS A 447 -3.82 -54.57 -11.43
C LYS A 447 -2.73 -55.60 -11.76
N ILE A 448 -3.12 -56.65 -12.49
CA ILE A 448 -2.25 -57.77 -12.83
C ILE A 448 -1.47 -57.47 -14.11
N VAL A 449 -2.17 -56.99 -15.13
CA VAL A 449 -1.68 -56.92 -16.51
C VAL A 449 -1.00 -55.57 -16.81
N CYS A 450 -1.43 -54.48 -16.19
CA CYS A 450 -0.85 -53.13 -16.34
C CYS A 450 0.29 -52.89 -15.35
N ASN A 451 1.23 -53.85 -15.25
CA ASN A 451 2.40 -53.75 -14.40
C ASN A 451 3.66 -53.46 -15.25
N PRO A 452 4.32 -52.30 -15.07
CA PRO A 452 5.49 -51.92 -15.87
C PRO A 452 6.70 -52.86 -15.67
N SER A 453 6.72 -53.64 -14.58
CA SER A 453 7.78 -54.61 -14.30
C SER A 453 7.69 -55.89 -15.14
N LEU A 454 6.60 -56.07 -15.89
CA LEU A 454 6.41 -57.25 -16.73
C LEU A 454 7.34 -57.22 -17.95
N ARG A 455 8.09 -58.31 -18.12
CA ARG A 455 8.97 -58.53 -19.27
C ARG A 455 8.46 -59.67 -20.12
N ILE A 456 8.99 -59.81 -21.34
CA ILE A 456 8.59 -60.85 -22.31
C ILE A 456 8.55 -62.26 -21.68
N ARG A 457 9.45 -62.59 -20.75
CA ARG A 457 9.43 -63.88 -20.04
C ARG A 457 8.20 -64.07 -19.13
N HIS A 458 7.79 -63.02 -18.39
CA HIS A 458 6.63 -63.06 -17.52
C HIS A 458 5.36 -63.22 -18.36
N TRP A 459 5.28 -62.53 -19.49
CA TRP A 459 4.18 -62.71 -20.45
C TRP A 459 4.10 -64.13 -21.03
N LYS A 460 5.24 -64.78 -21.31
CA LYS A 460 5.27 -66.17 -21.77
C LYS A 460 4.81 -67.16 -20.69
N GLU A 461 5.17 -66.91 -19.43
CA GLU A 461 4.69 -67.71 -18.29
C GLU A 461 3.20 -67.50 -18.04
N MET A 462 2.73 -66.25 -18.09
CA MET A 462 1.30 -65.93 -18.01
C MET A 462 0.51 -66.61 -19.14
N SER A 463 1.05 -66.60 -20.36
CA SER A 463 0.42 -67.23 -21.53
C SER A 463 0.38 -68.75 -21.43
N SER A 464 1.38 -69.39 -20.82
CA SER A 464 1.40 -70.85 -20.63
C SER A 464 0.36 -71.30 -19.60
N ILE A 465 0.16 -70.52 -18.54
CA ILE A 465 -0.84 -70.78 -17.50
C ILE A 465 -2.26 -70.56 -18.04
N ALA A 466 -2.50 -69.42 -18.69
CA ALA A 466 -3.80 -69.08 -19.25
C ALA A 466 -4.15 -69.91 -20.51
N LYS A 467 -3.17 -70.59 -21.12
CA LYS A 467 -3.26 -71.30 -22.42
C LYS A 467 -3.76 -70.40 -23.57
N ILE A 468 -3.62 -69.09 -23.40
CA ILE A 468 -4.00 -68.04 -24.34
C ILE A 468 -2.79 -67.13 -24.48
N ASP A 469 -2.51 -66.63 -25.68
CA ASP A 469 -1.43 -65.67 -25.88
C ASP A 469 -1.82 -64.31 -25.26
N LEU A 470 -1.17 -63.97 -24.15
CA LEU A 470 -1.38 -62.73 -23.40
C LEU A 470 -0.32 -61.67 -23.74
N LEU A 471 0.59 -61.95 -24.68
CA LEU A 471 1.62 -61.00 -25.05
C LEU A 471 0.99 -59.71 -25.63
N PRO A 472 1.32 -58.52 -25.11
CA PRO A 472 0.85 -57.27 -25.69
C PRO A 472 1.31 -57.16 -27.14
N ASN A 473 0.36 -56.94 -28.05
CA ASN A 473 0.62 -56.66 -29.46
C ASN A 473 -0.23 -55.45 -29.90
N ALA A 474 0.01 -54.92 -31.10
CA ALA A 474 -0.66 -53.71 -31.61
C ALA A 474 -2.20 -53.78 -31.65
N GLY A 475 -2.79 -54.98 -31.49
CA GLY A 475 -4.23 -55.19 -31.40
C GLY A 475 -4.72 -55.74 -30.06
N SER A 476 -3.87 -55.93 -29.05
CA SER A 476 -4.27 -56.44 -27.73
C SER A 476 -4.85 -55.29 -26.90
N THR A 477 -6.13 -55.37 -26.54
CA THR A 477 -6.82 -54.35 -25.73
C THR A 477 -7.43 -54.99 -24.48
N LEU A 478 -7.65 -54.19 -23.42
CA LEU A 478 -8.33 -54.70 -22.22
C LEU A 478 -9.73 -55.21 -22.54
N ARG A 479 -10.43 -54.58 -23.48
CA ARG A 479 -11.72 -55.07 -23.98
C ARG A 479 -11.62 -56.51 -24.50
N LYS A 480 -10.58 -56.85 -25.26
CA LYS A 480 -10.36 -58.23 -25.74
C LYS A 480 -9.98 -59.16 -24.60
N LEU A 481 -9.13 -58.73 -23.66
CA LEU A 481 -8.77 -59.55 -22.51
C LEU A 481 -9.97 -59.88 -21.62
N MET A 482 -10.93 -58.95 -21.51
CA MET A 482 -12.20 -59.16 -20.81
C MET A 482 -13.15 -60.14 -21.52
N THR A 483 -12.98 -60.40 -22.83
CA THR A 483 -13.75 -61.44 -23.52
C THR A 483 -13.23 -62.85 -23.24
N TYR A 484 -11.99 -62.98 -22.78
CA TYR A 484 -11.45 -64.25 -22.32
C TYR A 484 -11.89 -64.51 -20.87
N ASP A 485 -12.36 -65.72 -20.57
CA ASP A 485 -12.73 -66.11 -19.20
C ASP A 485 -11.46 -66.35 -18.36
N LEU A 486 -10.80 -65.27 -17.97
CA LEU A 486 -9.55 -65.30 -17.20
C LEU A 486 -9.78 -65.43 -15.70
N LYS A 487 -11.04 -65.38 -15.23
CA LYS A 487 -11.42 -65.49 -13.81
C LYS A 487 -10.74 -66.65 -13.06
N PRO A 488 -10.70 -67.90 -13.57
CA PRO A 488 -10.04 -69.00 -12.86
C PRO A 488 -8.51 -68.89 -12.80
N PHE A 489 -7.90 -68.06 -13.65
CA PHE A 489 -6.44 -67.91 -13.77
C PHE A 489 -5.92 -66.62 -13.12
N LEU A 490 -6.78 -65.73 -12.61
CA LEU A 490 -6.38 -64.44 -12.03
C LEU A 490 -5.36 -64.60 -10.89
N ASN A 491 -5.59 -65.53 -9.95
CA ASN A 491 -4.69 -65.71 -8.81
C ASN A 491 -3.26 -66.15 -9.24
N PRO A 492 -3.09 -67.18 -10.10
CA PRO A 492 -1.78 -67.49 -10.68
C PRO A 492 -1.12 -66.32 -11.42
N LEU A 493 -1.88 -65.55 -12.20
CA LEU A 493 -1.36 -64.42 -12.95
C LEU A 493 -0.91 -63.28 -12.02
N GLU A 494 -1.65 -63.03 -10.94
CA GLU A 494 -1.29 -62.04 -9.93
C GLU A 494 0.03 -62.38 -9.25
N ILE A 495 0.29 -63.66 -8.96
CA ILE A 495 1.57 -64.11 -8.37
C ILE A 495 2.75 -63.79 -9.29
N ILE A 496 2.61 -64.02 -10.60
CA ILE A 496 3.66 -63.67 -11.58
C ILE A 496 3.87 -62.17 -11.64
N SER A 497 2.77 -61.39 -11.65
CA SER A 497 2.84 -59.92 -11.69
C SER A 497 3.53 -59.36 -10.44
N GLN A 498 3.16 -59.82 -9.25
CA GLN A 498 3.81 -59.42 -8.00
C GLN A 498 5.29 -59.82 -7.97
N GLY A 499 5.62 -61.03 -8.47
CA GLY A 499 6.99 -61.48 -8.59
C GLY A 499 7.83 -60.60 -9.52
N ALA A 500 7.23 -60.09 -10.60
CA ALA A 500 7.89 -59.17 -11.52
C ALA A 500 8.22 -57.83 -10.85
N SER A 501 7.31 -57.27 -10.04
CA SER A 501 7.55 -56.04 -9.29
C SER A 501 8.67 -56.19 -8.27
N GLN A 502 8.67 -57.29 -7.51
CA GLN A 502 9.75 -57.59 -6.56
C GLN A 502 11.09 -57.79 -7.27
N GLU A 503 11.09 -58.38 -8.46
CA GLU A 503 12.30 -58.47 -9.27
C GLU A 503 12.81 -57.07 -9.68
N GLN A 504 11.94 -56.19 -10.14
CA GLN A 504 12.33 -54.84 -10.54
C GLN A 504 12.89 -54.04 -9.35
N GLU A 505 12.25 -54.08 -8.19
CA GLU A 505 12.74 -53.41 -6.98
C GLU A 505 14.17 -53.87 -6.62
N LEU A 506 14.44 -55.18 -6.69
CA LEU A 506 15.77 -55.73 -6.44
C LEU A 506 16.80 -55.22 -7.47
N LEU A 507 16.39 -55.10 -8.74
CA LEU A 507 17.26 -54.57 -9.80
C LEU A 507 17.55 -53.09 -9.63
N GLU A 508 16.57 -52.29 -9.21
CA GLU A 508 16.76 -50.87 -8.90
C GLU A 508 17.76 -50.69 -7.76
N VAL A 509 17.66 -51.51 -6.69
CA VAL A 509 18.63 -51.51 -5.59
C VAL A 509 20.04 -51.82 -6.09
N ILE A 510 20.20 -52.82 -6.97
CA ILE A 510 21.51 -53.18 -7.55
C ILE A 510 22.05 -52.09 -8.48
N ASN A 511 21.19 -51.50 -9.32
CA ASN A 511 21.60 -50.44 -10.23
C ASN A 511 21.99 -49.17 -9.47
N ALA A 512 21.24 -48.79 -8.44
CA ALA A 512 21.58 -47.68 -7.56
C ALA A 512 22.92 -47.93 -6.83
N MET A 513 23.25 -49.18 -6.47
CA MET A 513 24.59 -49.50 -5.96
C MET A 513 25.66 -49.26 -7.04
N LYS A 514 25.45 -49.76 -8.26
CA LYS A 514 26.41 -49.58 -9.37
C LYS A 514 26.63 -48.11 -9.72
N GLU A 515 25.58 -47.29 -9.73
CA GLU A 515 25.69 -45.85 -9.99
C GLU A 515 26.52 -45.14 -8.91
N LYS A 516 26.35 -45.51 -7.64
CA LYS A 516 27.21 -44.98 -6.55
C LYS A 516 28.68 -45.30 -6.78
N TRP A 517 28.99 -46.48 -7.33
CA TRP A 517 30.37 -46.85 -7.67
C TRP A 517 30.97 -46.04 -8.83
N LEU A 518 30.16 -45.46 -9.72
CA LEU A 518 30.66 -44.61 -10.80
C LEU A 518 31.20 -43.25 -10.31
N VAL A 519 30.77 -42.80 -9.13
CA VAL A 519 31.09 -41.48 -8.58
C VAL A 519 32.27 -41.54 -7.61
N ILE A 520 32.61 -42.73 -7.10
CA ILE A 520 33.69 -42.87 -6.11
C ILE A 520 35.04 -42.64 -6.79
N THR A 521 35.74 -41.60 -6.34
CA THR A 521 37.12 -41.29 -6.75
C THR A 521 38.11 -41.75 -5.70
N LEU A 522 39.24 -42.27 -6.15
CA LEU A 522 40.39 -42.58 -5.30
C LEU A 522 41.31 -41.37 -5.28
N ASP A 523 41.16 -40.53 -4.27
CA ASP A 523 41.98 -39.35 -4.11
C ASP A 523 43.35 -39.76 -3.56
N GLY A 524 44.41 -39.43 -4.28
CA GLY A 524 45.78 -39.74 -3.89
C GLY A 524 46.66 -38.51 -3.81
N GLU A 525 47.55 -38.50 -2.82
CA GLU A 525 48.59 -37.48 -2.65
C GLU A 525 49.97 -38.10 -2.87
N SER A 526 50.83 -37.34 -3.54
CA SER A 526 52.25 -37.68 -3.66
C SER A 526 52.95 -37.28 -2.37
N TYR A 527 53.76 -38.19 -1.80
CA TYR A 527 54.62 -37.84 -0.68
C TYR A 527 55.89 -37.14 -1.20
N GLU A 528 56.24 -35.97 -0.65
CA GLU A 528 57.16 -34.96 -1.24
C GLU A 528 58.59 -35.43 -1.57
N GLU A 529 58.99 -36.65 -1.19
CA GLU A 529 60.33 -37.22 -1.48
C GLU A 529 60.29 -38.55 -2.26
N THR A 530 59.12 -39.00 -2.72
CA THR A 530 58.96 -40.26 -3.47
C THR A 530 58.01 -40.10 -4.65
N GLU A 531 58.33 -40.66 -5.81
CA GLU A 531 57.44 -40.70 -7.01
C GLU A 531 56.20 -41.61 -6.83
N TYR A 532 55.91 -42.08 -5.62
CA TYR A 532 54.78 -42.96 -5.32
C TYR A 532 53.55 -42.17 -4.89
N LEU A 533 52.41 -42.50 -5.49
CA LEU A 533 51.10 -41.91 -5.21
C LEU A 533 50.43 -42.70 -4.08
N PHE A 534 50.02 -42.03 -3.01
CA PHE A 534 49.36 -42.65 -1.85
C PHE A 534 47.88 -42.26 -1.81
N PHE A 535 46.99 -43.25 -1.89
CA PHE A 535 45.56 -43.02 -1.72
C PHE A 535 45.20 -42.65 -0.28
N LYS A 536 44.30 -41.68 -0.12
CA LYS A 536 43.69 -41.31 1.16
C LYS A 536 42.38 -42.06 1.37
N ASN A 537 41.99 -42.21 2.64
CA ASN A 537 40.67 -42.73 3.04
C ASN A 537 40.31 -44.12 2.48
N LEU A 538 41.29 -45.00 2.26
CA LEU A 538 41.05 -46.37 1.79
C LEU A 538 40.09 -47.16 2.69
N ASN A 539 40.20 -46.98 4.02
CA ASN A 539 39.28 -47.55 5.02
C ASN A 539 37.79 -47.26 4.71
N PHE A 540 37.48 -46.08 4.20
CA PHE A 540 36.09 -45.71 3.86
C PHE A 540 35.58 -46.55 2.69
N ILE A 541 36.39 -46.71 1.65
CA ILE A 541 36.02 -47.48 0.45
C ILE A 541 35.96 -48.98 0.77
N ILE A 542 36.86 -49.49 1.61
CA ILE A 542 36.83 -50.89 2.08
C ILE A 542 35.55 -51.16 2.88
N ARG A 543 35.19 -50.27 3.81
CA ARG A 543 33.92 -50.37 4.55
C ARG A 543 32.72 -50.29 3.61
N PHE A 544 32.77 -49.42 2.60
CA PHE A 544 31.72 -49.30 1.60
C PHE A 544 31.58 -50.56 0.72
N CYS A 545 32.70 -51.23 0.38
CA CYS A 545 32.70 -52.56 -0.23
C CYS A 545 31.96 -53.55 0.68
N ASP A 546 32.29 -53.60 1.96
CA ASP A 546 31.68 -54.54 2.92
C ASP A 546 30.16 -54.35 3.06
N GLU A 547 29.72 -53.11 3.23
CA GLU A 547 28.30 -52.78 3.33
C GLU A 547 27.54 -53.17 2.04
N ASN A 548 28.12 -52.95 0.86
CA ASN A 548 27.49 -53.33 -0.41
C ASN A 548 27.54 -54.85 -0.65
N ILE A 549 28.60 -55.55 -0.24
CA ILE A 549 28.70 -57.00 -0.33
C ILE A 549 27.65 -57.67 0.55
N GLU A 550 27.42 -57.17 1.77
CA GLU A 550 26.36 -57.66 2.66
C GLU A 550 24.97 -57.47 2.03
N LYS A 551 24.70 -56.29 1.45
CA LYS A 551 23.43 -56.02 0.76
C LYS A 551 23.25 -56.92 -0.47
N ILE A 552 24.28 -57.12 -1.29
CA ILE A 552 24.23 -58.05 -2.42
C ILE A 552 23.98 -59.47 -1.94
N PHE A 553 24.58 -59.89 -0.82
CA PHE A 553 24.35 -61.22 -0.25
C PHE A 553 22.90 -61.43 0.20
N ILE A 554 22.29 -60.42 0.83
CA ILE A 554 20.86 -60.45 1.19
C ILE A 554 20.01 -60.56 -0.08
N ILE A 555 20.30 -59.75 -1.10
CA ILE A 555 19.59 -59.77 -2.39
C ILE A 555 19.73 -61.14 -3.06
N SER A 556 20.92 -61.74 -3.09
CA SER A 556 21.17 -63.06 -3.69
C SER A 556 20.40 -64.23 -3.03
N ARG A 557 19.87 -64.05 -1.81
CA ARG A 557 19.01 -65.05 -1.15
C ARG A 557 17.56 -65.00 -1.62
N SER A 558 17.17 -63.94 -2.33
CA SER A 558 15.82 -63.79 -2.88
C SER A 558 15.61 -64.71 -4.09
N ALA A 559 14.46 -65.38 -4.14
CA ALA A 559 14.08 -66.25 -5.26
C ALA A 559 13.93 -65.48 -6.59
N PHE A 560 13.62 -64.18 -6.53
CA PHE A 560 13.41 -63.31 -7.69
C PHE A 560 14.72 -62.90 -8.38
N VAL A 561 15.88 -63.24 -7.81
CA VAL A 561 17.20 -62.96 -8.40
C VAL A 561 17.62 -63.98 -9.46
N ALA A 562 16.93 -65.12 -9.55
CA ALA A 562 17.23 -66.21 -10.47
C ALA A 562 17.62 -65.77 -11.91
N PRO A 563 16.88 -64.87 -12.60
CA PRO A 563 17.20 -64.50 -13.98
C PRO A 563 18.43 -63.57 -14.15
N HIS A 564 18.94 -62.94 -13.09
CA HIS A 564 20.12 -62.04 -13.14
C HIS A 564 21.25 -62.52 -12.25
N LYS A 565 21.15 -63.75 -11.74
CA LYS A 565 22.10 -64.32 -10.79
C LYS A 565 23.54 -64.22 -11.28
N ASP A 566 23.80 -64.56 -12.54
CA ASP A 566 25.15 -64.51 -13.12
C ASP A 566 25.75 -63.10 -13.09
N LYS A 567 24.95 -62.07 -13.43
CA LYS A 567 25.39 -60.66 -13.44
C LYS A 567 25.64 -60.13 -12.03
N ILE A 568 24.86 -60.59 -11.06
CA ILE A 568 24.97 -60.19 -9.65
C ILE A 568 26.15 -60.89 -9.00
N GLU A 569 26.38 -62.16 -9.31
CA GLU A 569 27.56 -62.92 -8.85
C GLU A 569 28.85 -62.35 -9.42
N GLN A 570 28.87 -61.97 -10.70
CA GLN A 570 30.01 -61.26 -11.30
C GLN A 570 30.30 -59.94 -10.57
N PHE A 571 29.29 -59.09 -10.38
CA PHE A 571 29.46 -57.83 -9.65
C PHE A 571 29.93 -58.03 -8.21
N LYS A 572 29.41 -59.05 -7.51
CA LYS A 572 29.87 -59.43 -6.18
C LYS A 572 31.34 -59.84 -6.18
N ASN A 573 31.76 -60.66 -7.15
CA ASN A 573 33.14 -61.12 -7.27
C ASN A 573 34.10 -59.97 -7.58
N ASP A 574 33.68 -59.00 -8.39
CA ASP A 574 34.48 -57.81 -8.69
C ASP A 574 34.67 -56.93 -7.45
N LEU A 575 33.63 -56.74 -6.63
CA LEU A 575 33.73 -56.03 -5.35
C LEU A 575 34.62 -56.75 -4.34
N LEU A 576 34.56 -58.09 -4.27
CA LEU A 576 35.44 -58.89 -3.41
C LEU A 576 36.91 -58.74 -3.84
N LYS A 577 37.20 -58.86 -5.14
CA LYS A 577 38.56 -58.63 -5.66
C LYS A 577 39.05 -57.21 -5.39
N LEU A 578 38.20 -56.21 -5.61
CA LEU A 578 38.53 -54.82 -5.31
C LEU A 578 38.87 -54.65 -3.83
N LYS A 579 38.05 -55.20 -2.93
CA LYS A 579 38.32 -55.20 -1.49
C LYS A 579 39.66 -55.84 -1.17
N ASP A 580 39.94 -57.03 -1.69
CA ASP A 580 41.21 -57.74 -1.45
C ASP A 580 42.41 -56.90 -1.89
N ILE A 581 42.33 -56.28 -3.07
CA ILE A 581 43.38 -55.39 -3.59
C ILE A 581 43.56 -54.16 -2.69
N LEU A 582 42.47 -53.51 -2.27
CA LEU A 582 42.52 -52.32 -1.41
C LEU A 582 43.09 -52.64 -0.03
N VAL A 583 42.74 -53.78 0.56
CA VAL A 583 43.28 -54.23 1.86
C VAL A 583 44.78 -54.53 1.76
N ILE A 584 45.22 -55.21 0.70
CA ILE A 584 46.65 -55.48 0.47
C ILE A 584 47.42 -54.16 0.30
N TYR A 585 46.84 -53.23 -0.44
CA TYR A 585 47.46 -51.93 -0.69
C TYR A 585 47.50 -51.06 0.57
N GLU A 586 46.44 -51.05 1.40
CA GLU A 586 46.44 -50.39 2.71
C GLU A 586 47.51 -50.98 3.64
N MET A 587 47.62 -52.30 3.73
CA MET A 587 48.69 -52.97 4.49
C MET A 587 50.09 -52.61 3.97
N PHE A 588 50.24 -52.43 2.65
CA PHE A 588 51.49 -51.97 2.04
C PHE A 588 51.79 -50.53 2.43
N GLN A 589 50.82 -49.61 2.30
CA GLN A 589 50.98 -48.21 2.71
C GLN A 589 51.35 -48.10 4.17
N ASP A 590 50.67 -48.81 5.08
CA ASP A 590 50.96 -48.79 6.51
C ASP A 590 52.39 -49.27 6.83
N LYS A 591 52.80 -50.39 6.22
CA LYS A 591 54.18 -50.89 6.36
C LYS A 591 55.20 -49.92 5.78
N PHE A 592 54.90 -49.32 4.63
CA PHE A 592 55.76 -48.34 3.98
C PHE A 592 55.91 -47.06 4.82
N PHE A 593 54.82 -46.51 5.37
CA PHE A 593 54.85 -45.39 6.31
C PHE A 593 55.60 -45.74 7.59
N HIS A 594 55.45 -46.95 8.13
CA HIS A 594 56.22 -47.40 9.29
C HIS A 594 57.72 -47.48 8.99
N ILE A 595 58.12 -48.00 7.82
CA ILE A 595 59.52 -48.05 7.37
C ILE A 595 60.08 -46.65 7.10
N LEU A 596 59.34 -45.78 6.43
CA LEU A 596 59.72 -44.38 6.22
C LEU A 596 59.91 -43.67 7.57
N ARG A 597 58.97 -43.83 8.51
CA ARG A 597 59.11 -43.26 9.85
C ARG A 597 60.37 -43.80 10.53
N PHE A 598 60.63 -45.10 10.46
CA PHE A 598 61.86 -45.70 10.99
C PHE A 598 63.13 -45.18 10.30
N SER A 599 63.14 -45.02 8.97
CA SER A 599 64.31 -44.53 8.21
C SER A 599 64.57 -43.05 8.48
N PHE A 600 63.52 -42.23 8.61
CA PHE A 600 63.60 -40.85 9.09
C PHE A 600 64.12 -40.78 10.52
N TYR A 601 63.63 -41.62 11.44
CA TYR A 601 64.16 -41.71 12.81
C TYR A 601 65.63 -42.14 12.82
N LYS A 602 66.04 -43.08 11.95
CA LYS A 602 67.44 -43.55 11.82
C LYS A 602 68.35 -42.48 11.19
N ASN A 603 67.86 -41.70 10.24
CA ASN A 603 68.58 -40.57 9.65
C ASN A 603 68.66 -39.38 10.61
N LYS A 604 67.61 -39.12 11.40
CA LYS A 604 67.59 -38.09 12.45
C LYS A 604 68.51 -38.46 13.61
N SER A 605 68.53 -39.72 14.03
CA SER A 605 69.49 -40.23 15.04
C SER A 605 70.92 -40.32 14.50
N ARG A 606 71.15 -40.62 13.22
CA ARG A 606 72.46 -40.48 12.56
C ARG A 606 72.92 -39.02 12.43
N LYS A 607 72.02 -38.07 12.14
CA LYS A 607 72.32 -36.62 12.15
C LYS A 607 72.62 -36.12 13.57
N LEU A 608 71.86 -36.54 14.57
CA LEU A 608 72.12 -36.22 15.99
C LEU A 608 73.44 -36.83 16.48
N ALA A 609 73.76 -38.07 16.10
CA ALA A 609 75.04 -38.71 16.44
C ALA A 609 76.24 -38.05 15.76
N ARG A 610 76.09 -37.53 14.52
CA ARG A 610 77.12 -36.73 13.84
C ARG A 610 77.29 -35.33 14.45
N ASN A 611 76.21 -34.74 14.93
CA ASN A 611 76.24 -33.42 15.57
C ASN A 611 76.73 -33.48 17.03
N ALA A 612 76.71 -34.66 17.66
CA ALA A 612 77.26 -34.88 19.01
C ALA A 612 78.76 -35.27 19.00
N SER A 613 79.36 -35.44 17.80
CA SER A 613 80.77 -35.79 17.61
C SER A 613 81.60 -34.64 17.01
N VAL A 614 81.16 -33.38 17.20
CA VAL A 614 81.88 -32.15 16.81
C VAL A 614 81.95 -31.21 18.01
#